data_AF-A0A945VVV0-F1
#
_entry.id   AF-A0A945VVV0-F1
#
_cell.length_a   1.000
_cell.length_b   1.000
_cell.length_c   1.000
_cell.angle_alpha   90.00
_cell.angle_beta   90.00
_cell.angle_gamma   90.00
#
_symmetry.space_group_name_H-M   'P 1'
#
loop_
_entity.id
_entity.type
_entity.pdbx_description
1 polymer ?
#
loop_
_entity_poly.entity_id
_entity_poly.type
_entity_poly.pdbx_seq_one_letter_code
_entity_poly.pdbx_strand_id
1 'polypeptide(L)' 'MQLSEIQITDFQKLYKKHFGKDISKKEALEKGLSVLAIVRQVVTVPLKKDDNRENE' A
#
# COMPACT_ATOMS: atom_id res chain seq x y z
N MET A 1 -2.40 14.37 -4.72
CA MET A 1 -2.07 13.91 -3.36
C MET A 1 -0.57 13.94 -3.22
N GLN A 2 -0.05 14.61 -2.19
CA GLN A 2 1.38 14.76 -1.98
C GLN A 2 1.74 14.11 -0.66
N LEU A 3 2.69 13.18 -0.69
CA LEU A 3 3.32 12.65 0.53
C LEU A 3 4.30 13.68 1.07
N SER A 4 4.38 13.82 2.39
CA SER A 4 5.40 14.66 3.01
C SER A 4 6.80 14.06 2.79
N GLU A 5 7.84 14.88 2.85
CA GLU A 5 9.21 14.38 2.67
C GLU A 5 9.62 13.34 3.72
N ILE A 6 9.07 13.45 4.93
CA ILE A 6 9.26 12.47 6.00
C ILE A 6 8.63 11.13 5.59
N GLN A 7 7.39 11.14 5.09
CA GLN A 7 6.71 9.93 4.61
C GLN A 7 7.44 9.27 3.44
N ILE A 8 7.99 10.08 2.52
CA ILE A 8 8.78 9.54 1.41
C ILE A 8 10.06 8.88 1.93
N THR A 9 10.75 9.54 2.86
CA THR A 9 11.98 9.02 3.47
C THR A 9 11.72 7.72 4.25
N ASP A 10 10.65 7.66 5.02
CA ASP A 10 10.28 6.48 5.78
C ASP A 10 9.88 5.32 4.86
N PHE A 11 9.19 5.61 3.76
CA PHE A 11 8.89 4.62 2.73
C PHE A 11 10.16 4.08 2.07
N GLN A 12 11.14 4.94 1.76
CA GLN A 12 12.43 4.51 1.22
C GLN A 12 13.18 3.58 2.18
N LYS A 13 13.23 3.92 3.48
CA LYS A 13 13.83 3.07 4.51
C LYS A 13 13.12 1.73 4.63
N LEU A 14 11.78 1.73 4.62
CA LEU A 14 10.98 0.52 4.66
C LEU A 14 11.25 -0.37 3.44
N TYR A 15 11.25 0.22 2.25
CA TYR A 15 11.51 -0.48 1.00
C TYR A 15 12.89 -1.14 1.00
N LYS A 16 13.92 -0.40 1.43
CA LYS A 16 15.28 -0.94 1.59
C LYS A 16 15.33 -2.09 2.60
N LYS A 17 14.66 -1.95 3.74
CA LYS A 17 14.64 -2.99 4.79
C LYS A 17 14.02 -4.30 4.29
N HIS A 18 12.97 -4.24 3.47
CA HIS A 18 12.26 -5.43 3.01
C HIS A 18 12.79 -6.02 1.70
N PHE A 19 13.30 -5.18 0.79
CA PHE A 19 13.72 -5.61 -0.55
C PHE A 19 15.23 -5.45 -0.80
N GLY A 20 15.98 -4.91 0.16
CA GLY A 20 17.43 -4.68 0.02
C GLY A 20 17.82 -3.63 -1.03
N LYS A 21 16.85 -2.86 -1.54
CA LYS A 21 17.05 -1.92 -2.65
C LYS A 21 16.80 -0.48 -2.21
N ASP A 22 17.75 0.40 -2.51
CA ASP A 22 17.53 1.85 -2.44
C ASP A 22 16.73 2.31 -3.67
N ILE A 23 15.71 3.13 -3.43
CA ILE A 23 14.85 3.69 -4.49
C ILE A 23 14.93 5.21 -4.45
N SER A 24 14.76 5.86 -5.60
CA SER A 24 14.75 7.32 -5.69
C SER A 24 13.51 7.93 -5.03
N LYS A 25 13.54 9.22 -4.73
CA LYS A 25 12.39 9.96 -4.18
C LYS A 25 11.15 9.88 -5.08
N LYS A 26 11.36 9.96 -6.40
CA LYS A 26 10.29 9.82 -7.41
C LYS A 26 9.69 8.42 -7.38
N GLU A 27 10.55 7.40 -7.38
CA GLU A 27 10.12 5.99 -7.36
C GLU A 27 9.39 5.63 -6.05
N ALA A 28 9.83 6.20 -4.92
CA ALA A 28 9.16 6.09 -3.63
C ALA A 28 7.77 6.74 -3.62
N LEU A 29 7.63 7.91 -4.25
CA LEU A 29 6.35 8.58 -4.39
C LEU A 29 5.37 7.75 -5.23
N GLU A 30 5.79 7.28 -6.40
CA GLU A 30 4.95 6.49 -7.30
C GLU A 30 4.49 5.19 -6.62
N LYS A 31 5.42 4.42 -6.05
CA LYS A 31 5.11 3.17 -5.34
C LYS A 31 4.25 3.41 -4.09
N GLY A 32 4.53 4.45 -3.30
CA GLY A 32 3.76 4.80 -2.12
C GLY A 32 2.31 5.17 -2.45
N LEU A 33 2.09 5.93 -3.53
CA LEU A 33 0.74 6.27 -4.01
C LEU A 33 -0.02 5.03 -4.49
N SER A 34 0.64 4.09 -5.18
CA SER A 34 0.01 2.82 -5.58
C SER A 34 -0.46 2.00 -4.38
N VAL A 35 0.35 1.91 -3.31
CA VAL A 35 -0.04 1.22 -2.07
C VAL A 35 -1.28 1.86 -1.46
N LEU A 36 -1.31 3.19 -1.35
CA LEU A 36 -2.48 3.91 -0.82
C LEU A 36 -3.75 3.70 -1.66
N ALA A 37 -3.61 3.61 -2.98
CA ALA A 37 -4.73 3.33 -3.87
C ALA A 37 -5.32 1.93 -3.61
N ILE A 38 -4.46 0.92 -3.47
CA ILE A 38 -4.87 -0.46 -3.16
C ILE A 38 -5.53 -0.52 -1.79
N VAL A 39 -4.90 0.06 -0.75
CA VAL A 39 -5.45 0.05 0.61
C VAL A 39 -6.82 0.72 0.62
N ARG A 40 -7.00 1.85 -0.08
CA ARG A 40 -8.31 2.49 -0.17
C ARG A 40 -9.34 1.57 -0.80
N GLN A 41 -9.01 0.93 -1.93
CA GLN A 41 -9.92 0.00 -2.59
C GLN A 41 -10.29 -1.17 -1.66
N VAL A 42 -9.32 -1.77 -0.98
CA VAL A 42 -9.57 -2.90 -0.07
C VAL A 42 -10.40 -2.48 1.15
N VAL A 43 -10.15 -1.31 1.72
CA VAL A 43 -10.86 -0.81 2.91
C VAL A 43 -12.28 -0.32 2.57
N THR A 44 -12.53 0.20 1.37
CA THR A 44 -13.86 0.66 0.96
C THR A 44 -14.74 -0.42 0.36
N VAL A 45 -14.19 -1.55 -0.06
CA VAL A 45 -14.99 -2.71 -0.44
C VAL A 45 -15.47 -3.38 0.87
N PRO A 46 -16.77 -3.36 1.20
CA PRO A 46 -17.26 -4.24 2.24
C PRO A 46 -16.91 -5.65 1.79
N LEU A 47 -16.09 -6.34 2.58
CA LEU A 47 -15.81 -7.76 2.39
C LEU A 47 -17.18 -8.45 2.36
N LYS A 48 -17.68 -8.74 1.17
CA LYS A 48 -18.85 -9.59 1.00
C LYS A 48 -18.38 -10.92 1.56
N LYS A 49 -18.73 -11.20 2.81
CA LYS A 49 -18.56 -12.52 3.39
C LYS A 49 -19.30 -13.44 2.43
N ASP A 50 -18.56 -14.32 1.77
CA ASP A 50 -19.13 -15.46 1.08
C ASP A 50 -19.97 -16.20 2.14
N ASP A 51 -21.29 -15.99 2.08
CA ASP A 51 -22.26 -16.75 2.86
C ASP A 51 -22.44 -18.08 2.12
N ASN A 52 -21.41 -18.92 2.19
CA ASN A 52 -21.50 -20.31 1.82
C ASN A 52 -21.86 -21.07 3.10
N ARG A 53 -23.11 -20.93 3.55
CA ARG A 53 -23.70 -21.89 4.48
C ARG A 53 -24.35 -22.97 3.63
N GLU A 54 -23.72 -24.11 3.75
CA GLU A 54 -24.09 -25.40 3.20
C GLU A 54 -25.57 -25.68 3.43
N ASN A 55 -26.25 -26.15 2.37
CA ASN A 55 -27.52 -26.85 2.49
C ASN A 55 -27.33 -28.03 3.46
N GLU A 56 -28.16 -28.09 4.50
CA GLU A 56 -28.50 -29.32 5.22
C GLU A 56 -30.01 -29.37 5.43
#